data_AF-A0A822GYY3-F1
#
_entry.id   AF-A0A822GYY3-F1
#
_cell.length_a   1.000
_cell.length_b   1.000
_cell.length_c   1.000
_cell.angle_alpha   90.00
_cell.angle_beta   90.00
_cell.angle_gamma   90.00
#
_symmetry.space_group_name_H-M   'P 1'
#
loop_
_entity.id
_entity.type
_entity.pdbx_description
1 polymer ?
#
loop_
_entity_poly.entity_id
_entity_poly.type
_entity_poly.pdbx_seq_one_letter_code
_entity_poly.pdbx_strand_id
1 'polypeptide(L)'
;EKDCYNNEIMKIARPLPLEYLIIDIPTGFPTANTEIQSTFNDNCSIIITPFCIENRTKTSEIQDMDTLALYLQQFAEIDITKSNSKPYKATDILADLHLLLYLVVNDIFQFSMV
;
A
#
# COMPACT_ATOMS: atom_id res chain seq x y z
N GLU A 1 -20.72 -30.01 -12.32
CA GLU A 1 -20.14 -30.41 -13.61
C GLU A 1 -21.22 -30.42 -14.68
N LYS A 2 -20.87 -30.16 -15.95
CA LYS A 2 -21.81 -30.18 -17.07
C LYS A 2 -21.44 -31.26 -18.08
N ASP A 3 -22.43 -31.88 -18.70
CA ASP A 3 -22.19 -32.83 -19.80
C ASP A 3 -21.76 -32.12 -21.10
N CYS A 4 -21.50 -32.92 -22.14
CA CYS A 4 -21.21 -32.41 -23.49
C CYS A 4 -22.37 -31.60 -24.12
N TYR A 5 -23.55 -31.60 -23.50
CA TYR A 5 -24.73 -30.84 -23.89
C TYR A 5 -25.02 -29.66 -22.95
N ASN A 6 -24.10 -29.34 -22.02
CA ASN A 6 -24.18 -28.25 -21.06
C ASN A 6 -25.30 -28.41 -19.99
N ASN A 7 -25.81 -29.62 -19.77
CA ASN A 7 -26.76 -29.94 -18.70
C ASN A 7 -26.05 -30.15 -17.37
N GLU A 8 -26.67 -29.74 -16.26
CA GLU A 8 -26.15 -29.95 -14.92
C GLU A 8 -26.33 -31.40 -14.46
N ILE A 9 -25.25 -32.02 -13.97
CA ILE A 9 -25.27 -33.39 -13.44
C ILE A 9 -24.90 -33.38 -11.95
N MET A 10 -25.70 -34.09 -11.15
CA MET A 10 -25.39 -34.38 -9.75
C MET A 10 -24.45 -35.59 -9.65
N LYS A 11 -23.29 -35.41 -9.04
CA LYS A 11 -22.29 -36.48 -8.80
C LYS A 11 -22.01 -36.66 -7.30
N ILE A 12 -21.44 -37.80 -6.94
CA ILE A 12 -20.99 -38.06 -5.56
C ILE A 12 -19.82 -37.11 -5.26
N ALA A 13 -19.95 -36.34 -4.17
CA ALA A 13 -18.99 -35.29 -3.80
C ALA A 13 -17.69 -35.82 -3.15
N ARG A 14 -17.30 -37.08 -3.34
CA ARG A 14 -16.13 -37.68 -2.68
C ARG A 14 -15.16 -38.30 -3.68
N PRO A 15 -13.84 -38.00 -3.57
CA PRO A 15 -13.25 -36.97 -2.70
C PRO A 15 -13.73 -35.57 -3.12
N LEU A 16 -13.87 -34.66 -2.14
CA LEU A 16 -14.43 -33.32 -2.39
C LEU A 16 -13.47 -32.48 -3.25
N PRO A 17 -13.89 -32.05 -4.45
CA PRO A 17 -13.05 -31.21 -5.29
C PRO A 17 -13.02 -29.76 -4.77
N LEU A 18 -11.84 -29.14 -4.73
CA LEU A 18 -11.61 -27.81 -4.13
C LEU A 18 -12.23 -26.69 -4.96
N GLU A 19 -12.34 -26.86 -6.27
CA GLU A 19 -12.88 -25.87 -7.20
C GLU A 19 -14.33 -25.48 -6.90
N TYR A 20 -15.09 -26.33 -6.20
CA TYR A 20 -16.44 -26.00 -5.74
C TYR A 20 -16.46 -25.06 -4.52
N LEU A 21 -15.31 -24.82 -3.89
CA LEU A 21 -15.16 -23.97 -2.69
C LEU A 21 -14.57 -22.59 -3.00
N ILE A 22 -14.17 -22.34 -4.25
CA ILE A 22 -13.45 -21.12 -4.65
C ILE A 22 -14.24 -20.44 -5.77
N ILE A 23 -14.21 -19.10 -5.77
CA ILE A 23 -14.74 -18.27 -6.85
C ILE A 23 -13.63 -17.37 -7.41
N ASP A 24 -13.65 -17.17 -8.72
CA ASP A 24 -12.77 -16.21 -9.38
C ASP A 24 -13.32 -14.79 -9.24
N ILE A 25 -12.47 -13.86 -8.80
CA ILE A 25 -12.81 -12.43 -8.65
C ILE A 25 -11.99 -11.65 -9.68
N PRO A 26 -12.62 -10.78 -10.52
CA PRO A 26 -11.89 -9.95 -11.45
C PRO A 26 -11.01 -8.94 -10.71
N THR A 27 -9.76 -8.80 -11.14
CA THR A 27 -8.79 -7.85 -10.57
C THR A 27 -8.29 -6.89 -11.64
N GLY A 28 -8.04 -5.63 -11.29
CA GLY A 28 -7.46 -4.67 -12.22
C GLY A 28 -7.03 -3.38 -11.53
N PHE A 29 -6.30 -2.55 -12.27
CA PHE A 29 -5.95 -1.19 -11.85
C PHE A 29 -6.90 -0.18 -12.49
N PRO A 30 -7.21 0.93 -11.81
CA PRO A 30 -7.95 2.02 -12.42
C PRO A 30 -7.21 2.57 -13.66
N THR A 31 -7.97 3.02 -14.65
CA THR A 31 -7.42 3.64 -15.87
C THR A 31 -6.71 4.95 -15.50
N ALA A 32 -5.63 5.30 -16.21
CA ALA A 32 -4.87 6.53 -15.97
C ALA A 32 -5.70 7.83 -16.05
N ASN A 33 -6.85 7.79 -16.74
CA ASN A 33 -7.77 8.94 -16.89
C ASN A 33 -8.89 8.96 -15.84
N THR A 34 -8.92 8.00 -14.92
CA THR A 34 -9.90 7.96 -13.83
C THR A 34 -9.38 8.78 -12.67
N GLU A 35 -10.22 9.62 -12.07
CA GLU A 35 -9.88 10.29 -10.81
C GLU A 35 -9.77 9.24 -9.69
N ILE A 36 -8.55 8.86 -9.36
CA ILE A 36 -8.26 7.91 -8.29
C ILE A 36 -8.18 8.69 -6.98
N GLN A 37 -9.08 8.40 -6.05
CA GLN A 37 -8.95 8.85 -4.67
C GLN A 37 -8.09 7.83 -3.91
N SER A 38 -6.77 7.87 -4.14
CA SER A 38 -5.85 7.06 -3.33
C SER A 38 -5.80 7.64 -1.91
N THR A 39 -5.93 6.77 -0.91
CA THR A 39 -5.86 7.17 0.49
C THR A 39 -4.42 7.43 0.92
N PHE A 40 -3.47 6.70 0.34
CA PHE A 40 -2.04 6.86 0.57
C PHE A 40 -1.39 7.49 -0.66
N ASN A 41 -0.30 8.21 -0.44
CA ASN A 41 0.37 8.96 -1.46
C ASN A 41 1.29 8.03 -2.27
N ASP A 42 0.79 7.57 -3.40
CA ASP A 42 1.57 6.76 -4.35
C ASP A 42 2.29 7.63 -5.40
N ASN A 43 2.34 8.96 -5.20
CA ASN A 43 2.94 9.87 -6.16
C ASN A 43 4.46 9.83 -6.07
N CYS A 44 5.08 9.09 -6.99
CA CYS A 44 6.54 9.02 -7.17
C CYS A 44 7.22 10.38 -7.46
N SER A 45 6.45 11.44 -7.71
CA SER A 45 6.98 12.82 -7.86
C SER A 45 7.16 13.53 -6.51
N ILE A 46 6.48 13.05 -5.46
CA ILE A 46 6.53 13.61 -4.11
C ILE A 46 7.41 12.72 -3.21
N ILE A 47 7.20 11.41 -3.27
CA ILE A 47 7.94 10.43 -2.48
C ILE A 47 8.94 9.74 -3.40
N ILE A 48 10.23 10.04 -3.22
CA ILE A 48 11.31 9.45 -4.03
C ILE A 48 11.58 8.03 -3.55
N THR A 49 11.65 7.86 -2.23
CA THR A 49 11.85 6.58 -1.57
C THR A 49 10.73 6.35 -0.55
N PRO A 50 9.85 5.35 -0.76
CA PRO A 50 8.79 5.02 0.19
C PRO A 50 9.38 4.48 1.49
N PHE A 51 8.61 4.55 2.58
CA PHE A 51 9.07 4.01 3.85
C PHE A 51 9.20 2.48 3.79
N CYS A 52 10.15 1.92 4.54
CA CYS A 52 10.39 0.47 4.53
C CYS A 52 9.14 -0.29 4.99
N ILE A 53 8.84 -1.41 4.33
CA ILE A 53 7.66 -2.23 4.63
C ILE A 53 7.95 -3.15 5.81
N GLU A 54 6.96 -3.35 6.68
CA GLU A 54 7.08 -4.21 7.86
C GLU A 54 7.37 -5.68 7.51
N ASN A 55 7.97 -6.41 8.46
CA ASN A 55 8.26 -7.85 8.33
C ASN A 55 9.21 -8.25 7.18
N ARG A 56 10.00 -7.31 6.66
CA ARG A 56 10.97 -7.54 5.57
C ARG A 56 12.44 -7.45 5.96
N THR A 57 12.74 -7.73 7.23
CA THR A 57 14.11 -7.76 7.76
C THR A 57 15.05 -8.72 6.99
N LYS A 58 14.51 -9.80 6.40
CA LYS A 58 15.27 -10.74 5.56
C LYS A 58 15.69 -10.16 4.20
N THR A 59 15.02 -9.10 3.75
CA THR A 59 15.29 -8.40 2.49
C THR A 59 16.12 -7.13 2.72
N SER A 60 16.63 -6.94 3.95
CA SER A 60 17.35 -5.72 4.37
C SER A 60 16.49 -4.43 4.36
N GLU A 61 15.17 -4.56 4.34
CA GLU A 61 14.23 -3.46 4.60
C GLU A 61 13.93 -3.46 6.11
N ILE A 62 14.73 -2.72 6.87
CA ILE A 62 14.63 -2.62 8.32
C ILE A 62 13.93 -1.30 8.66
N GLN A 63 12.93 -1.36 9.54
CA GLN A 63 12.29 -0.16 10.08
C GLN A 63 13.00 0.23 11.39
N ASP A 64 13.76 1.31 11.35
CA ASP A 64 14.52 1.86 12.47
C ASP A 64 14.52 3.40 12.42
N MET A 65 15.18 4.03 13.39
CA MET A 65 15.24 5.49 13.44
C MET A 65 16.07 6.09 12.31
N ASP A 66 17.06 5.35 11.79
CA ASP A 66 17.92 5.82 10.70
C ASP A 66 17.13 5.87 9.39
N THR A 67 16.33 4.84 9.10
CA THR A 67 15.41 4.81 7.96
C THR A 67 14.30 5.85 8.07
N LEU A 68 13.79 6.13 9.29
CA LEU A 68 12.88 7.25 9.51
C LEU A 68 13.55 8.60 9.21
N ALA A 69 14.78 8.81 9.67
CA ALA A 69 15.52 10.04 9.41
C ALA A 69 15.79 10.23 7.91
N LEU A 70 16.22 9.18 7.21
CA LEU A 70 16.42 9.18 5.76
C LEU A 70 15.12 9.47 5.00
N TYR A 71 14.02 8.83 5.41
CA TYR A 71 12.71 9.08 4.82
C TYR A 71 12.26 10.53 5.01
N LEU A 72 12.46 11.14 6.18
CA LEU A 72 12.09 12.53 6.42
C LEU A 72 13.03 13.52 5.71
N GLN A 73 14.31 13.17 5.55
CA GLN A 73 15.30 14.00 4.87
C GLN A 73 14.91 14.29 3.41
N GLN A 74 14.22 13.37 2.73
CA GLN A 74 13.78 13.57 1.34
C GLN A 74 12.83 14.76 1.17
N PHE A 75 12.17 15.20 2.25
CA PHE A 75 11.26 16.36 2.24
C PHE A 75 11.91 17.62 2.84
N ALA A 76 13.07 17.49 3.49
CA ALA A 76 13.81 18.59 4.11
C ALA A 76 14.56 19.46 3.07
N GLU A 77 14.92 18.88 1.92
CA GLU A 77 15.46 19.62 0.77
C GLU A 77 14.34 20.37 0.02
N ILE A 78 13.73 21.35 0.70
CA ILE A 78 12.97 22.41 0.02
C ILE A 78 14.01 23.22 -0.74
N ASP A 79 14.16 22.93 -2.02
CA ASP A 79 15.05 23.66 -2.92
C ASP A 79 14.56 25.10 -3.08
N ILE A 80 15.03 25.97 -2.18
CA ILE A 80 14.80 27.42 -2.15
C ILE A 80 15.27 28.13 -3.41
N THR A 81 16.03 27.46 -4.29
CA THR A 81 16.49 28.00 -5.58
C THR A 81 15.51 27.77 -6.72
N LYS A 82 14.58 26.81 -6.56
CA LYS A 82 13.51 26.55 -7.52
C LYS A 82 12.30 27.43 -7.17
N SER A 83 12.15 28.53 -7.90
CA SER A 83 11.10 29.55 -7.78
C SER A 83 9.63 29.01 -7.74
N ASN A 84 9.41 27.73 -8.08
CA ASN A 84 8.10 27.07 -8.10
C ASN A 84 7.95 25.91 -7.09
N SER A 85 8.86 25.75 -6.13
CA SER A 85 8.77 24.68 -5.13
C SER A 85 7.63 24.94 -4.14
N LYS A 86 6.52 24.19 -4.26
CA LYS A 86 5.46 24.19 -3.25
C LYS A 86 5.98 23.45 -2.02
N PRO A 87 5.89 24.02 -0.80
CA PRO A 87 6.29 23.31 0.41
C PRO A 87 5.42 22.04 0.56
N TYR A 88 6.04 20.91 0.89
CA TYR A 88 5.33 19.68 1.21
C TYR A 88 4.43 19.91 2.42
N LYS A 89 3.16 19.49 2.34
CA LYS A 89 2.29 19.51 3.51
C LYS A 89 2.61 18.28 4.37
N ALA A 90 2.41 18.40 5.68
CA ALA A 90 2.53 17.25 6.59
C ALA A 90 1.62 16.08 6.16
N THR A 91 0.46 16.37 5.59
CA THR A 91 -0.45 15.35 5.03
C THR A 91 0.16 14.57 3.87
N ASP A 92 1.01 15.21 3.06
CA ASP A 92 1.61 14.57 1.88
C ASP A 92 2.74 13.61 2.30
N ILE A 93 3.39 13.92 3.42
CA ILE A 93 4.45 13.12 4.06
C ILE A 93 3.86 11.97 4.87
N LEU A 94 2.81 12.25 5.66
CA LEU A 94 2.18 11.26 6.54
C LEU A 94 1.23 10.32 5.81
N ALA A 95 0.91 10.57 4.55
CA ALA A 95 0.09 9.67 3.73
C ALA A 95 0.85 8.41 3.27
N ASP A 96 1.63 7.79 4.15
CA ASP A 96 2.30 6.51 3.95
C ASP A 96 1.84 5.55 5.06
N LEU A 97 1.21 4.43 4.67
CA LEU A 97 0.66 3.46 5.62
C LEU A 97 1.76 2.86 6.51
N HIS A 98 2.91 2.52 5.94
CA HIS A 98 3.99 1.83 6.64
C HIS A 98 4.65 2.77 7.65
N LEU A 99 4.78 4.05 7.28
CA LEU A 99 5.23 5.09 8.20
C LEU A 99 4.26 5.24 9.38
N LEU A 100 2.96 5.40 9.11
CA LEU A 100 1.96 5.58 10.16
C LEU A 100 1.96 4.40 11.13
N LEU A 101 2.04 3.17 10.61
CA LEU A 101 2.12 1.98 11.44
C LEU A 101 3.37 1.98 12.31
N TYR A 102 4.53 2.33 11.74
CA TYR A 102 5.79 2.43 12.49
C TYR A 102 5.71 3.46 13.62
N LEU A 103 5.15 4.64 13.36
CA LEU A 103 5.00 5.71 14.36
C LEU A 103 4.11 5.29 15.53
N VAL A 104 3.03 4.54 15.25
CA VAL A 104 2.13 4.02 16.29
C VAL A 104 2.81 2.91 17.09
N VAL A 105 3.42 1.93 16.42
CA VAL A 105 4.01 0.75 17.07
C VAL A 105 5.17 1.13 18.00
N ASN A 106 5.90 2.20 17.69
CA ASN A 106 7.03 2.67 18.48
C ASN A 106 6.65 3.78 19.48
N ASP A 107 5.35 4.04 19.70
CA ASP A 107 4.86 5.10 20.59
C ASP A 107 5.47 6.49 20.33
N ILE A 108 5.86 6.76 19.08
CA ILE A 108 6.46 8.04 18.67
C ILE A 108 5.39 9.14 18.60
N PHE A 109 4.19 8.77 18.16
CA PHE A 109 3.02 9.65 18.15
C PHE A 109 1.86 9.02 18.90
N GLN A 110 1.26 9.81 19.79
CA GLN A 110 -0.03 9.49 20.37
C GLN A 110 -1.13 10.18 19.58
N PHE A 111 -1.93 9.40 18.85
CA PHE A 111 -3.14 9.93 18.22
C PHE A 111 -4.21 10.12 19.31
N SER A 112 -4.49 11.38 19.65
CA SER A 112 -5.66 11.70 20.48
C SER A 112 -6.91 11.46 19.64
N MET A 113 -7.74 10.48 20.01
CA MET A 113 -9.10 10.41 19.48
C MET A 113 -9.89 11.60 20.02
N VAL A 114 -10.32 12.48 19.12
CA VAL A 114 -11.30 13.56 19.39
C VAL A 114 -12.69 13.02 19.14
#